data_AF-I6TVG1-F1
#
_entry.id   AF-I6TVG1-F1
#
_cell.length_a   1.000
_cell.length_b   1.000
_cell.length_c   1.000
_cell.angle_alpha   90.00
_cell.angle_beta   90.00
_cell.angle_gamma   90.00
#
_symmetry.space_group_name_H-M   'P 1'
#
loop_
_entity.id
_entity.type
_entity.pdbx_description
1 polymer ?
#
loop_
_entity_poly.entity_id
_entity_poly.type
_entity_poly.pdbx_seq_one_letter_code
_entity_poly.pdbx_strand_id
1 'polypeptide(L)'
;MVKRLFSILLALMLGLILYTLPSGKLLIPLLILPFISFALGGIFLALLGVFLVLKGYTNILGIFIIALSLLLLEITEMERAEAPKIHYVYAIIATFLSIPAYLFVLLVSQAGVGIEVTLLAIILAFLVYLFFRYSFK
;
A
#
# COMPACT_ATOMS: atom_id res chain seq x y z
N MET A 1 -18.42 10.12 16.51
CA MET A 1 -17.48 9.04 16.91
C MET A 1 -17.39 7.89 15.89
N VAL A 2 -18.39 7.68 15.02
CA VAL A 2 -18.36 6.66 13.92
C VAL A 2 -17.38 7.00 12.77
N LYS A 3 -16.78 8.20 12.76
CA LYS A 3 -15.99 8.75 11.64
C LYS A 3 -14.67 8.01 11.32
N ARG A 4 -14.20 7.08 12.15
CA ARG A 4 -12.92 6.36 11.95
C ARG A 4 -13.00 4.84 11.96
N LEU A 5 -14.20 4.28 11.77
CA LEU A 5 -14.38 2.84 11.96
C LEU A 5 -13.61 2.01 10.92
N PHE A 6 -13.51 2.49 9.68
CA PHE A 6 -12.85 1.76 8.60
C PHE A 6 -11.33 1.76 8.76
N SER A 7 -10.72 2.91 9.04
CA SER A 7 -9.28 2.99 9.30
C SER A 7 -8.87 2.15 10.52
N ILE A 8 -9.65 2.19 11.61
CA ILE A 8 -9.39 1.37 12.80
C ILE A 8 -9.48 -0.13 12.47
N LEU A 9 -10.50 -0.55 11.71
CA LEU A 9 -10.65 -1.95 11.31
C LEU A 9 -9.48 -2.42 10.44
N LEU A 10 -9.03 -1.58 9.50
CA LEU A 10 -7.85 -1.84 8.67
C LEU A 10 -6.57 -1.94 9.49
N ALA A 11 -6.37 -1.03 10.44
CA ALA A 11 -5.22 -1.06 11.34
C ALA A 11 -5.22 -2.32 12.21
N LEU A 12 -6.39 -2.76 12.70
CA LEU A 12 -6.53 -4.02 13.44
C LEU A 12 -6.19 -5.23 12.56
N MET A 13 -6.74 -5.32 11.34
CA MET A 13 -6.39 -6.38 10.40
C MET A 13 -4.89 -6.41 10.10
N LEU A 14 -4.28 -5.26 9.79
CA LEU A 14 -2.84 -5.14 9.58
C LEU A 14 -2.04 -5.54 10.82
N GLY A 15 -2.47 -5.12 12.01
CA GLY A 15 -1.84 -5.49 13.28
C GLY A 15 -1.86 -7.00 13.51
N LEU A 16 -2.98 -7.66 13.21
CA LEU A 16 -3.10 -9.12 13.28
C LEU A 16 -2.15 -9.81 12.30
N ILE A 17 -2.08 -9.35 11.05
CA ILE A 17 -1.16 -9.90 10.05
C ILE A 17 0.29 -9.72 10.52
N LEU A 18 0.68 -8.51 10.93
CA LEU A 18 2.03 -8.22 11.43
C LEU A 18 2.39 -9.03 12.68
N TYR A 19 1.41 -9.37 13.53
CA TYR A 19 1.63 -10.22 14.70
C TYR A 19 2.05 -11.64 14.34
N THR A 20 1.58 -12.16 13.20
CA THR A 20 1.97 -13.50 12.70
C THR A 20 3.38 -13.54 12.12
N LEU A 21 3.97 -12.39 11.78
CA LEU A 21 5.30 -12.33 11.19
C LEU A 21 6.41 -12.33 12.25
N PRO A 22 7.50 -13.09 12.05
CA PRO A 22 8.76 -12.95 12.79
C PRO A 22 9.21 -11.49 12.86
N SER A 23 9.33 -10.96 14.08
CA SER A 23 9.68 -9.56 14.35
C SER A 23 8.68 -8.49 13.85
N GLY A 24 7.56 -8.86 13.23
CA GLY A 24 6.54 -7.91 12.74
C GLY A 24 5.84 -7.15 13.87
N LYS A 25 5.84 -7.70 15.09
CA LYS A 25 5.32 -7.06 16.31
C LYS A 25 5.98 -5.70 16.60
N LEU A 26 7.21 -5.48 16.15
CA LEU A 26 7.91 -4.20 16.29
C LEU A 26 7.25 -3.07 15.50
N LEU A 27 6.52 -3.41 14.43
CA LEU A 27 5.83 -2.45 13.57
C LEU A 27 4.40 -2.14 14.03
N ILE A 28 3.83 -2.93 14.93
CA ILE A 28 2.46 -2.74 15.41
C ILE A 28 2.27 -1.36 16.07
N PRO A 29 3.16 -0.88 16.95
CA PRO A 29 3.02 0.46 17.54
C PRO A 29 3.05 1.58 16.49
N LEU A 30 3.76 1.37 15.38
CA LEU A 30 3.89 2.35 14.29
C LEU A 30 2.59 2.48 13.47
N LEU A 31 1.63 1.56 13.61
CA LEU A 31 0.31 1.68 12.99
C LEU A 31 -0.49 2.90 13.49
N ILE A 32 -0.07 3.53 14.58
CA ILE A 32 -0.70 4.77 15.06
C ILE A 32 -0.31 6.00 14.22
N LEU A 33 0.83 5.94 13.52
CA LEU A 33 1.38 7.09 12.78
C LEU A 33 0.45 7.63 11.68
N PRO A 34 -0.20 6.80 10.83
CA PRO A 34 -1.19 7.27 9.87
C PRO A 34 -2.33 8.08 10.51
N PHE A 35 -2.73 7.75 11.74
CA PHE A 35 -3.79 8.44 12.49
C PHE A 35 -3.38 9.81 13.06
N ILE A 36 -2.08 10.10 13.12
CA ILE A 36 -1.54 11.41 13.54
C ILE A 36 -1.41 12.34 12.34
N SER A 37 -0.74 11.92 11.26
CA SER A 37 -0.66 12.70 10.01
C SER A 37 -0.35 11.82 8.80
N PHE A 38 -0.70 12.28 7.59
CA PHE A 38 -0.36 11.60 6.33
C PHE A 38 1.16 11.41 6.17
N ALA A 39 1.94 12.44 6.49
CA ALA A 39 3.41 12.38 6.42
C ALA A 39 4.01 11.32 7.35
N LEU A 40 3.52 11.23 8.60
CA LEU A 40 3.93 10.20 9.54
C LEU A 40 3.50 8.79 9.08
N GLY A 41 2.32 8.69 8.47
CA GLY A 41 1.90 7.45 7.81
C GLY A 41 2.83 7.04 6.67
N GLY A 42 3.35 8.00 5.90
CA GLY A 42 4.38 7.75 4.89
C GLY A 42 5.68 7.20 5.47
N ILE A 43 6.10 7.69 6.65
CA ILE A 43 7.25 7.14 7.38
C ILE A 43 7.00 5.69 7.81
N PHE A 44 5.81 5.38 8.33
CA PHE A 44 5.41 4.00 8.63
C PHE A 44 5.52 3.11 7.38
N LEU A 45 5.00 3.57 6.24
CA LEU A 45 5.04 2.84 4.97
C LEU A 45 6.47 2.60 4.48
N ALA A 46 7.36 3.58 4.60
CA ALA A 46 8.77 3.44 4.25
C ALA A 46 9.46 2.40 5.14
N LEU A 47 9.26 2.48 6.46
CA LEU A 47 9.82 1.52 7.42
C LEU A 47 9.30 0.10 7.20
N LEU A 48 8.00 -0.04 6.90
CA LEU A 48 7.37 -1.31 6.56
C LEU A 48 7.96 -1.89 5.28
N GLY A 49 8.12 -1.08 4.23
CA GLY A 49 8.75 -1.48 2.98
C GLY A 49 10.19 -1.99 3.20
N VAL A 50 11.00 -1.23 3.93
CA VAL A 50 12.37 -1.63 4.30
C VAL A 50 12.35 -2.94 5.09
N PHE A 51 11.47 -3.08 6.08
CA PHE A 51 11.33 -4.29 6.88
C PHE A 51 11.00 -5.52 6.03
N LEU A 52 10.01 -5.41 5.13
CA LEU A 52 9.59 -6.52 4.28
C LEU A 52 10.71 -6.95 3.33
N VAL A 53 11.44 -6.00 2.75
CA VAL A 53 12.60 -6.28 1.89
C VAL A 53 13.71 -6.97 2.67
N LEU A 54 14.09 -6.44 3.85
CA LEU A 54 15.15 -7.01 4.68
C LEU A 54 14.81 -8.42 5.19
N LYS A 55 13.52 -8.72 5.38
CA LYS A 55 13.04 -10.05 5.79
C LYS A 55 12.70 -10.98 4.63
N GLY A 56 12.85 -10.52 3.38
CA GLY A 56 12.60 -11.32 2.19
C GLY A 56 11.12 -11.60 1.90
N TYR A 57 10.20 -10.80 2.45
CA TYR A 57 8.76 -10.88 2.15
C TYR A 57 8.45 -10.19 0.81
N THR A 58 8.92 -10.76 -0.30
CA THR A 58 8.71 -10.26 -1.68
C THR A 58 7.62 -11.02 -2.43
N ASN A 59 6.96 -11.96 -1.78
CA ASN A 59 5.85 -12.73 -2.32
C ASN A 59 4.51 -11.95 -2.22
N ILE A 60 3.42 -12.60 -2.63
CA ILE A 60 2.07 -12.03 -2.60
C ILE A 60 1.66 -11.47 -1.23
N LEU A 61 2.16 -12.07 -0.14
CA LEU A 61 1.87 -11.62 1.22
C LEU A 61 2.51 -10.25 1.50
N GLY A 62 3.76 -10.03 1.07
CA GLY A 62 4.42 -8.72 1.22
C GLY A 62 3.68 -7.62 0.46
N ILE A 63 3.24 -7.93 -0.76
CA ILE A 63 2.46 -7.00 -1.59
C ILE A 63 1.11 -6.71 -0.94
N PHE A 64 0.43 -7.73 -0.43
CA PHE A 64 -0.84 -7.56 0.27
C PHE A 64 -0.69 -6.67 1.51
N ILE A 65 0.39 -6.82 2.28
CA ILE A 65 0.68 -5.98 3.45
C ILE A 65 0.92 -4.52 3.04
N ILE A 66 1.70 -4.28 1.98
CA ILE A 66 1.94 -2.92 1.46
C ILE A 66 0.64 -2.31 0.93
N ALA A 67 -0.13 -3.06 0.15
CA ALA A 67 -1.40 -2.62 -0.41
C ALA A 67 -2.40 -2.24 0.70
N LEU A 68 -2.56 -3.09 1.72
CA LEU A 68 -3.39 -2.78 2.88
C LEU A 68 -2.88 -1.56 3.67
N SER A 69 -1.57 -1.38 3.77
CA SER A 69 -0.97 -0.24 4.48
C SER A 69 -1.18 1.08 3.74
N LEU A 70 -1.10 1.06 2.40
CA LEU A 70 -1.50 2.19 1.55
C LEU A 70 -2.99 2.48 1.69
N LEU A 71 -3.83 1.44 1.68
CA LEU A 71 -5.26 1.60 1.87
C LEU A 71 -5.60 2.21 3.24
N LEU A 72 -4.91 1.78 4.31
CA LEU A 72 -5.05 2.37 5.65
C LEU A 72 -4.72 3.86 5.62
N LEU A 73 -3.60 4.23 4.99
CA LEU A 73 -3.16 5.62 4.90
C LEU A 73 -4.18 6.49 4.16
N GLU A 74 -4.64 6.02 3.00
CA GLU A 74 -5.58 6.75 2.15
C GLU A 74 -6.96 6.88 2.82
N ILE A 75 -7.48 5.79 3.41
CA ILE A 75 -8.76 5.84 4.14
C ILE A 75 -8.68 6.75 5.35
N THR A 76 -7.57 6.74 6.09
CA THR A 76 -7.39 7.63 7.24
C THR A 76 -7.43 9.10 6.81
N GLU A 77 -6.85 9.43 5.66
CA GLU A 77 -6.85 10.79 5.13
C GLU A 77 -8.22 11.19 4.58
N MET A 78 -8.89 10.30 3.86
CA MET A 78 -10.28 10.52 3.40
C MET A 78 -11.26 10.72 4.57
N GLU A 79 -11.09 9.99 5.67
CA GLU A 79 -11.89 10.17 6.88
C GLU A 79 -11.62 11.51 7.57
N ARG A 80 -10.38 12.02 7.53
CA ARG A 80 -10.05 13.37 8.01
C ARG A 80 -10.63 14.47 7.13
N ALA A 81 -10.55 14.29 5.81
CA ALA A 81 -11.04 15.24 4.82
C ALA A 81 -12.55 15.17 4.60
N GLU A 82 -13.25 14.25 5.28
CA GLU A 82 -14.69 14.00 5.12
C GLU A 82 -15.10 13.73 3.66
N ALA A 83 -14.25 12.96 2.96
CA ALA A 83 -14.41 12.71 1.54
C ALA A 83 -15.74 11.98 1.21
N PRO A 84 -16.30 12.20 0.01
CA PRO A 84 -17.49 11.47 -0.43
C PRO A 84 -17.27 9.95 -0.44
N LYS A 85 -18.32 9.19 -0.11
CA LYS A 85 -18.27 7.71 0.02
C LYS A 85 -17.73 7.00 -1.23
N ILE A 86 -17.89 7.59 -2.41
CA ILE A 86 -17.40 7.02 -3.67
C ILE A 86 -15.87 6.89 -3.72
N HIS A 87 -15.12 7.79 -3.05
CA HIS A 87 -13.66 7.74 -3.04
C HIS A 87 -13.13 6.51 -2.29
N TYR A 88 -13.84 6.06 -1.25
CA TYR A 88 -13.51 4.83 -0.53
C TYR A 88 -13.61 3.60 -1.44
N VAL A 89 -14.63 3.56 -2.31
CA VAL A 89 -14.80 2.48 -3.29
C VAL A 89 -13.63 2.47 -4.27
N TYR A 90 -13.23 3.64 -4.77
CA TYR A 90 -12.07 3.75 -5.66
C TYR A 90 -10.78 3.31 -5.00
N ALA A 91 -10.53 3.70 -3.75
CA ALA A 91 -9.34 3.28 -3.01
C ALA A 91 -9.31 1.75 -2.81
N ILE A 92 -10.45 1.13 -2.49
CA ILE A 92 -10.56 -0.32 -2.36
C ILE A 92 -10.26 -1.00 -3.70
N ILE A 93 -10.90 -0.56 -4.79
CA ILE A 93 -10.68 -1.13 -6.13
C ILE A 93 -9.21 -1.00 -6.55
N ALA A 94 -8.62 0.19 -6.39
CA ALA A 94 -7.22 0.43 -6.69
C ALA A 94 -6.29 -0.48 -5.88
N THR A 95 -6.61 -0.72 -4.60
CA THR A 95 -5.86 -1.65 -3.75
C THR A 95 -5.95 -3.08 -4.26
N PHE A 96 -7.13 -3.56 -4.62
CA PHE A 96 -7.32 -4.92 -5.14
C PHE A 96 -6.73 -5.14 -6.54
N LEU A 97 -6.60 -4.07 -7.35
CA LEU A 97 -5.90 -4.11 -8.64
C LEU A 97 -4.39 -4.39 -8.49
N SER A 98 -3.81 -4.25 -7.30
CA SER A 98 -2.43 -4.66 -7.04
C SER A 98 -2.21 -6.18 -7.22
N ILE A 99 -3.25 -7.00 -6.99
CA ILE A 99 -3.19 -8.46 -7.12
C ILE A 99 -3.03 -8.89 -8.60
N PRO A 100 -3.91 -8.50 -9.54
CA PRO A 100 -3.72 -8.83 -10.95
C PRO A 100 -2.44 -8.20 -11.51
N ALA A 101 -2.03 -7.01 -11.04
CA ALA A 101 -0.75 -6.42 -11.42
C ALA A 101 0.43 -7.29 -10.98
N TYR A 102 0.42 -7.82 -9.75
CA TYR A 102 1.44 -8.76 -9.29
C TYR A 102 1.44 -10.06 -10.10
N LEU A 103 0.27 -10.64 -10.35
CA LEU A 103 0.17 -11.87 -11.14
C LEU A 103 0.70 -11.65 -12.56
N PHE A 104 0.41 -10.50 -13.16
CA PHE A 104 0.96 -10.14 -14.46
C PHE A 104 2.50 -10.07 -14.44
N VAL A 105 3.07 -9.35 -13.47
CA VAL A 105 4.54 -9.26 -13.31
C VAL A 105 5.15 -10.65 -13.06
N LEU A 106 4.50 -11.49 -12.26
CA LEU A 106 4.94 -12.86 -12.00
C LEU A 106 4.95 -13.71 -13.28
N LEU A 107 3.89 -13.64 -14.09
CA LEU A 107 3.78 -14.35 -15.35
C LEU A 107 4.88 -13.90 -16.34
N VAL A 108 5.13 -12.60 -16.43
CA VAL A 108 6.20 -12.08 -17.32
C VAL A 108 7.58 -12.52 -16.82
N SER A 109 7.81 -12.49 -15.51
CA SER A 109 9.06 -12.99 -14.89
C SER A 109 9.29 -14.48 -15.19
N GLN A 110 8.24 -15.30 -15.10
CA GLN A 110 8.31 -16.74 -15.44
C GLN A 110 8.52 -16.99 -16.93
N ALA A 111 8.12 -16.07 -17.81
CA ALA A 111 8.34 -16.17 -19.25
C ALA A 111 9.81 -15.94 -19.66
N GLY A 112 10.74 -15.80 -18.70
CA GLY A 112 12.17 -15.59 -18.97
C GLY A 112 12.51 -14.18 -19.44
N VAL A 113 11.51 -13.31 -19.55
CA VAL A 113 11.71 -11.87 -19.69
C VAL A 113 12.06 -11.37 -18.30
N GLY A 114 13.36 -11.36 -17.99
CA GLY A 114 13.84 -10.64 -16.82
C GLY A 114 13.45 -9.19 -16.98
N ILE A 115 12.30 -8.80 -16.41
CA ILE A 115 11.93 -7.40 -16.31
C ILE A 115 13.01 -6.80 -15.40
N GLU A 116 14.01 -6.18 -16.02
CA GLU A 116 14.94 -5.38 -15.26
C GLU A 116 14.13 -4.37 -14.46
N VAL A 117 14.41 -4.28 -13.17
CA VAL A 117 13.75 -3.33 -12.25
C VAL A 117 13.77 -1.91 -12.84
N THR A 118 14.81 -1.61 -13.62
CA THR A 118 14.99 -0.42 -14.43
C THR A 118 13.88 -0.21 -15.47
N LEU A 119 13.53 -1.23 -16.25
CA LEU A 119 12.46 -1.15 -17.25
C LEU A 119 11.10 -0.90 -16.58
N LEU A 120 10.83 -1.59 -15.47
CA LEU A 120 9.60 -1.38 -14.69
C LEU A 120 9.55 0.04 -14.13
N ALA A 121 10.67 0.55 -13.60
CA ALA A 121 10.78 1.90 -13.09
C ALA A 121 10.57 2.95 -14.20
N ILE A 122 11.09 2.72 -15.41
CA ILE A 122 10.87 3.59 -16.58
C ILE A 122 9.39 3.61 -16.96
N ILE A 123 8.75 2.44 -17.05
CA ILE A 123 7.31 2.34 -17.36
C ILE A 123 6.48 3.07 -16.30
N LEU A 124 6.77 2.86 -15.01
CA LEU A 124 6.09 3.55 -13.93
C LEU A 124 6.32 5.06 -13.96
N ALA A 125 7.56 5.51 -14.17
CA ALA A 125 7.87 6.93 -14.31
C ALA A 125 7.13 7.57 -15.49
N PHE A 126 7.01 6.85 -16.61
CA PHE A 126 6.27 7.29 -17.78
C PHE A 126 4.76 7.35 -17.53
N LEU A 127 4.19 6.35 -16.86
CA LEU A 127 2.78 6.35 -16.44
C LEU A 127 2.48 7.50 -15.48
N VAL A 128 3.36 7.74 -14.51
CA VAL A 128 3.27 8.88 -13.59
C VAL A 128 3.34 10.20 -14.36
N TYR A 129 4.26 10.34 -15.31
CA TYR A 129 4.35 11.52 -16.17
C TYR A 129 3.05 11.75 -16.96
N LEU A 130 2.49 10.70 -17.57
CA LEU A 130 1.22 10.79 -18.29
C LEU A 130 0.09 11.19 -17.36
N PHE A 131 -0.02 10.58 -16.18
CA PHE A 131 -1.02 10.92 -15.18
C PHE A 131 -0.95 12.40 -14.80
N PHE A 132 0.23 12.91 -14.47
CA PHE A 132 0.41 14.34 -14.21
C PHE A 132 0.05 15.21 -15.41
N ARG A 133 0.39 14.79 -16.63
CA ARG A 133 0.10 15.56 -17.86
C ARG A 133 -1.40 15.65 -18.15
N TYR A 134 -2.18 14.64 -17.79
CA TYR A 134 -3.62 14.55 -18.09
C TYR A 134 -4.54 14.90 -16.92
N SER A 135 -4.11 14.79 -15.66
CA SER A 135 -4.92 15.20 -14.50
C SER A 135 -4.89 16.70 -14.21
N PHE A 136 -3.86 17.42 -14.68
CA PHE A 136 -3.73 18.88 -14.49
C PHE A 136 -4.11 19.69 -15.75
N LYS A 137 -4.86 19.09 -16.67
CA LYS A 137 -5.54 19.75 -17.78
C LYS A 137 -7.04 19.69 -17.56
#